data_AF-A0A135YQ66-F1
#
_entry.id   AF-A0A135YQ66-F1
#
_cell.length_a   1.000
_cell.length_b   1.000
_cell.length_c   1.000
_cell.angle_alpha   90.00
_cell.angle_beta   90.00
_cell.angle_gamma   90.00
#
_symmetry.space_group_name_H-M   'P 1'
#
loop_
_entity.id
_entity.type
_entity.pdbx_description
1 polymer ?
#
loop_
_entity_poly.entity_id
_entity_poly.type
_entity_poly.pdbx_seq_one_letter_code
_entity_poly.pdbx_strand_id
1 'polypeptide(L)' 'MANYIKKSPCQDCEDRELGCHSACSKYLSYREMNKEFYKKRMKAADISCYMHDEICKNIYKHGRTKHGF' A
#
# COMPACT_ATOMS: atom_id res chain seq x y z
N MET A 1 -6.40 -13.85 9.74
CA MET A 1 -7.01 -13.89 8.39
C MET A 1 -5.90 -13.77 7.36
N ALA A 2 -5.75 -14.77 6.49
CA ALA A 2 -4.65 -14.81 5.53
C ALA A 2 -4.74 -13.61 4.58
N ASN A 3 -3.72 -12.75 4.57
CA ASN A 3 -3.53 -11.72 3.55
C ASN A 3 -3.23 -12.43 2.22
N TYR A 4 -4.27 -12.86 1.50
CA TYR A 4 -4.13 -13.48 0.20
C TYR A 4 -3.78 -12.39 -0.82
N ILE A 5 -2.51 -12.33 -1.22
CA ILE A 5 -2.07 -11.50 -2.33
C ILE A 5 -2.70 -12.10 -3.60
N LYS A 6 -3.68 -11.38 -4.18
CA LYS A 6 -4.32 -11.80 -5.43
C LYS A 6 -3.26 -11.75 -6.53
N LYS A 7 -2.78 -12.91 -6.96
CA LYS A 7 -1.84 -13.04 -8.09
C LYS A 7 -2.47 -12.43 -9.35
N SER A 8 -1.61 -11.91 -10.23
CA SER A 8 -2.06 -11.36 -11.51
C SER A 8 -2.75 -12.45 -12.33
N PRO A 9 -3.92 -12.19 -12.92
CA PRO A 9 -4.63 -13.16 -13.75
C PRO A 9 -3.87 -13.53 -15.03
N CYS A 10 -2.84 -12.75 -15.40
CA CYS A 10 -2.06 -12.96 -16.62
C CYS A 10 -0.72 -13.68 -16.38
N GLN A 11 -0.42 -14.07 -15.14
CA GLN A 11 0.88 -14.67 -14.81
C GLN A 11 1.09 -16.01 -15.54
N ASP A 12 0.05 -16.84 -15.60
CA ASP A 12 0.06 -18.17 -16.23
C ASP A 12 -1.11 -18.33 -17.21
N CYS A 13 -1.42 -17.28 -17.97
CA CYS A 13 -2.56 -17.27 -18.89
C CYS A 13 -2.15 -17.76 -20.28
N GLU A 14 -2.79 -18.83 -20.76
CA GLU A 14 -2.55 -19.42 -22.08
C GLU A 14 -2.90 -18.45 -23.23
N ASP A 15 -3.94 -17.63 -23.05
CA ASP A 15 -4.38 -16.59 -24.00
C ASP A 15 -3.45 -15.35 -24.03
N ARG A 16 -2.32 -15.36 -23.31
CA ARG A 16 -1.48 -14.17 -23.17
C ARG A 16 -0.59 -13.98 -24.38
N GLU A 17 -0.79 -12.86 -25.05
CA GLU A 17 0.07 -12.39 -26.14
C GLU A 17 0.89 -11.16 -25.71
N LEU A 18 2.00 -10.91 -26.41
CA LEU A 18 2.84 -9.73 -26.18
C LEU A 18 2.02 -8.46 -26.46
N GLY A 19 1.92 -7.59 -25.44
CA GLY A 19 1.20 -6.31 -25.54
C GLY A 19 -0.30 -6.37 -25.26
N CYS A 20 -0.89 -7.53 -24.91
CA CYS A 20 -2.34 -7.67 -24.76
C CYS A 20 -2.96 -6.91 -23.56
N HIS A 21 -2.15 -6.45 -22.61
CA HIS A 21 -2.62 -5.83 -21.37
C HIS A 21 -3.42 -4.52 -21.55
N SER A 22 -3.31 -3.87 -22.71
CA SER A 22 -4.11 -2.67 -23.03
C SER A 22 -5.58 -2.99 -23.29
N ALA A 23 -5.89 -4.19 -23.81
CA ALA A 23 -7.23 -4.62 -24.19
C ALA A 23 -7.75 -5.83 -23.37
N CYS A 24 -6.88 -6.51 -22.62
CA CYS A 24 -7.25 -7.68 -21.84
C CYS A 24 -8.19 -7.31 -20.67
N SER A 25 -9.46 -7.69 -20.76
CA SER A 25 -10.49 -7.44 -19.74
C SER A 25 -10.14 -8.02 -18.36
N LYS A 26 -9.55 -9.23 -18.33
CA LYS A 26 -9.06 -9.88 -17.11
C LYS A 26 -7.97 -9.04 -16.43
N TYR A 27 -7.02 -8.51 -17.19
CA TYR A 27 -5.95 -7.66 -16.66
C TYR A 27 -6.47 -6.30 -16.20
N LEU A 28 -7.33 -5.67 -17.00
CA LEU A 28 -7.89 -4.35 -16.70
C LEU A 28 -8.68 -4.35 -15.39
N SER A 29 -9.56 -5.33 -15.21
CA SER A 29 -10.33 -5.47 -13.96
C SER A 29 -9.43 -5.73 -12.74
N TYR A 30 -8.39 -6.57 -12.88
CA TYR A 30 -7.38 -6.77 -11.85
C TYR A 30 -6.64 -5.47 -11.50
N ARG A 31 -6.22 -4.71 -12.52
CA ARG A 31 -5.50 -3.44 -12.35
C ARG A 31 -6.35 -2.40 -11.61
N GLU A 32 -7.64 -2.29 -11.95
CA GLU A 32 -8.55 -1.37 -11.28
C GLU A 32 -8.76 -1.74 -9.80
N MET A 33 -9.00 -3.02 -9.52
CA MET A 33 -9.13 -3.52 -8.14
C MET A 33 -7.87 -3.23 -7.33
N ASN A 34 -6.69 -3.50 -7.88
CA ASN A 34 -5.42 -3.18 -7.23
C ASN A 34 -5.25 -1.68 -7.00
N LYS A 35 -5.60 -0.84 -7.98
CA LYS A 35 -5.51 0.62 -7.86
C LYS A 35 -6.36 1.12 -6.69
N GLU A 36 -7.57 0.58 -6.50
CA GLU A 36 -8.43 0.96 -5.37
C GLU A 36 -7.85 0.47 -4.04
N PHE A 37 -7.33 -0.76 -3.99
CA PHE A 37 -6.68 -1.31 -2.80
C PHE A 37 -5.45 -0.49 -2.39
N TYR A 38 -4.60 -0.12 -3.35
CA TYR A 38 -3.46 0.78 -3.13
C TYR A 38 -3.91 2.14 -2.60
N LYS A 39 -4.95 2.75 -3.18
CA LYS A 39 -5.50 4.03 -2.66
C LYS A 39 -5.94 3.91 -1.20
N LYS A 40 -6.63 2.83 -0.83
CA LYS A 40 -7.06 2.59 0.57
C LYS A 40 -5.85 2.42 1.49
N ARG A 41 -4.83 1.65 1.07
CA ARG A 41 -3.59 1.47 1.82
C ARG A 41 -2.81 2.77 2.00
N MET A 42 -2.70 3.60 0.97
CA MET A 42 -2.01 4.89 1.06
C MET A 42 -2.70 5.80 2.09
N LYS A 43 -4.03 5.94 2.04
CA LYS A 43 -4.78 6.72 3.03
C LYS A 43 -4.55 6.23 4.47
N ALA A 44 -4.55 4.91 4.67
CA ALA A 44 -4.29 4.33 5.99
C ALA A 44 -2.84 4.59 6.45
N ALA A 45 -1.87 4.50 5.53
CA ALA A 45 -0.48 4.82 5.81
C ALA A 45 -0.31 6.31 6.18
N ASP A 46 -0.92 7.24 5.44
CA ASP A 46 -0.87 8.68 5.72
C ASP A 46 -1.36 8.98 7.15
N ILE A 47 -2.49 8.41 7.55
CA ILE A 47 -3.04 8.58 8.92
C ILE A 47 -2.07 7.99 9.95
N SER A 48 -1.55 6.78 9.73
CA SER A 48 -0.62 6.13 10.64
C SER A 48 0.68 6.92 10.79
N CYS A 49 1.22 7.45 9.69
CA CYS A 49 2.43 8.27 9.68
C CYS A 49 2.21 9.60 10.41
N TYR A 50 1.08 10.26 10.21
CA TYR A 50 0.72 11.47 10.95
C TYR A 50 0.64 11.20 12.46
N MET A 51 -0.06 10.15 12.87
CA MET A 51 -0.17 9.79 14.29
C MET A 51 1.19 9.44 14.90
N HIS A 52 2.04 8.72 14.15
CA HIS A 52 3.39 8.41 14.59
C HIS A 52 4.22 9.67 14.80
N ASP A 53 4.17 10.62 13.86
CA ASP A 53 4.90 11.89 13.96
C ASP A 53 4.45 12.71 15.18
N GLU A 54 3.14 12.80 15.42
CA GLU A 54 2.60 13.49 16.61
C GLU A 54 2.99 12.82 17.93
N ILE A 55 2.96 11.49 17.99
CA ILE A 55 3.44 10.74 19.17
C ILE A 55 4.94 10.98 19.38
N CYS A 56 5.73 10.90 18.31
CA CYS A 56 7.17 11.15 18.35
C CYS A 56 7.46 12.56 18.85
N LYS A 57 6.77 13.59 18.36
CA LYS A 57 6.91 14.97 18.86
C LYS A 57 6.69 15.05 20.36
N ASN A 58 5.68 14.36 20.89
CA ASN A 58 5.43 14.33 22.33
C ASN A 58 6.55 13.61 23.08
N ILE A 59 7.00 12.44 22.61
CA ILE A 59 8.12 11.71 23.19
C ILE A 59 9.40 12.57 23.19
N TYR A 60 9.75 13.21 22.07
CA TYR A 60 10.93 14.07 21.95
C TYR A 60 10.82 15.34 22.79
N LYS A 61 9.62 15.91 22.96
CA LYS A 61 9.38 17.04 23.87
C LYS A 61 9.51 16.64 25.34
N HIS A 62 9.02 15.46 25.73
CA HIS A 62 9.13 14.95 27.10
C HIS A 62 10.52 14.35 27.41
N GLY A 63 11.27 13.89 26.40
CA GLY A 63 12.63 13.36 26.53
C GLY A 63 13.73 14.42 26.67
N ARG A 64 13.40 15.72 26.59
CA ARG A 64 14.35 16.83 26.80
C ARG A 64 14.56 17.18 28.28
N THR A 65 14.12 16.33 29.20
CA THR A 65 14.49 16.37 30.62
C THR A 65 15.25 15.11 30.98
N LYS A 66 16.52 15.04 30.56
CA LYS A 66 17.66 14.34 31.20
C LYS A 66 18.83 14.30 30.22
N HIS A 67 19.46 15.45 30.01
CA HIS A 67 20.91 15.59 29.82
C HIS A 67 21.25 17.00 30.28
N GLY A 68 21.18 17.18 31.59
CA GLY A 68 21.85 18.26 32.29
C GLY A 68 22.97 17.60 33.10
N PHE A 69 24.19 18.12 32.89
CA PHE A 69 25.50 17.69 33.39
C PHE A 69 26.12 16.48 32.68
#